data_AF-A0A7C0V2X2-F1
#
_entry.id   AF-A0A7C0V2X2-F1
#
_cell.length_a   1.000
_cell.length_b   1.000
_cell.length_c   1.000
_cell.angle_alpha   90.00
_cell.angle_beta   90.00
_cell.angle_gamma   90.00
#
_symmetry.space_group_name_H-M   'P 1'
#
loop_
_entity.id
_entity.type
_entity.pdbx_description
1 polymer ?
#
loop_
_entity_poly.entity_id
_entity_poly.type
_entity_poly.pdbx_seq_one_letter_code
_entity_poly.pdbx_strand_id
1 'polypeptide(L)'
;GELERRLEEAGGELEEARRNLAEAEEKLRRLREAEERLSGEIEGLEDRRRSLEEQVSSMRDSLRESQRRMEELRNSIIQMEDSLRGIDAEIERHNIRVESLEERLRGLRERRERFKSTLESLRRRIEEYKQIKEKEERRLLEVFKELERGLKRHRSLKSGVKNARALLKKAESEVSRWKAQRELWEKLSTDERARERILEMGEAGAIEGYHGPLIKLVKYSRKYAKAVEASSRGWHTAIVVEDLETALECIRRLKKTRLGVSRFLPLNSLTPPERPPKPKGRGIIGLMPDIMKFDEHYAPAVHYVWGDTVLVEDEEAALRVVAEGYRAVTLDGDVFEAEGALKGGHYQPWREMLSLIPRREEIERLSRDVRKLKGRIDRGLKSLQGSGGRLRRLNEAVDEIRRSIERVEREREEVLSGYNRAERNLKMVEDDIGRLEEELRKEKNLIETLTERRARIEGEIEKRRGEIEELTHLTPSELTKMEGQLYEVISRLSELRGRLNDIRAEMKTTENVIEGVLRRRIGDLE
;
A
#
# COMPACT_ATOMS: atom_id res chain seq x y z
N GLY A 1 20.09 186.93 -1.35
CA GLY A 1 21.56 186.98 -1.37
C GLY A 1 22.18 185.64 -0.98
N GLU A 2 22.40 185.40 0.31
CA GLU A 2 23.01 184.14 0.81
C GLU A 2 21.97 183.20 1.47
N LEU A 3 20.85 183.75 1.93
CA LEU A 3 19.74 183.00 2.55
C LEU A 3 18.85 182.24 1.55
N GLU A 4 18.65 182.76 0.33
CA GLU A 4 17.85 182.06 -0.70
C GLU A 4 18.56 180.83 -1.25
N ARG A 5 19.89 180.86 -1.33
CA ARG A 5 20.69 179.74 -1.84
C ARG A 5 20.72 178.56 -0.86
N ARG A 6 20.75 178.83 0.45
CA ARG A 6 20.63 177.80 1.51
C ARG A 6 19.22 177.21 1.60
N LEU A 7 18.18 177.96 1.21
CA LEU A 7 16.79 177.47 1.16
C LEU A 7 16.54 176.57 -0.07
N GLU A 8 17.21 176.85 -1.19
CA GLU A 8 17.15 176.03 -2.41
C GLU A 8 17.96 174.72 -2.26
N GLU A 9 19.14 174.79 -1.62
CA GLU A 9 19.93 173.60 -1.24
C GLU A 9 19.21 172.74 -0.19
N ALA A 10 18.65 173.35 0.86
CA ALA A 10 17.85 172.61 1.85
C ALA A 10 16.55 172.03 1.25
N GLY A 11 15.95 172.67 0.25
CA GLY A 11 14.77 172.16 -0.47
C GLY A 11 15.08 170.95 -1.35
N GLY A 12 16.22 170.96 -2.04
CA GLY A 12 16.73 169.83 -2.83
C GLY A 12 17.10 168.63 -1.96
N GLU A 13 17.79 168.87 -0.84
CA GLU A 13 18.10 167.83 0.16
C GLU A 13 16.82 167.23 0.77
N LEU A 14 15.76 168.03 0.95
CA LEU A 14 14.48 167.56 1.48
C LEU A 14 13.68 166.71 0.48
N GLU A 15 13.74 167.01 -0.81
CA GLU A 15 13.13 166.18 -1.87
C GLU A 15 13.89 164.87 -2.08
N GLU A 16 15.23 164.92 -2.07
CA GLU A 16 16.06 163.72 -2.18
C GLU A 16 15.89 162.80 -0.96
N ALA A 17 15.82 163.36 0.24
CA ALA A 17 15.52 162.61 1.46
C ALA A 17 14.08 162.03 1.45
N ARG A 18 13.09 162.75 0.91
CA ARG A 18 11.72 162.23 0.76
C ARG A 18 11.63 161.10 -0.27
N ARG A 19 12.37 161.17 -1.37
CA ARG A 19 12.50 160.06 -2.33
C ARG A 19 13.17 158.85 -1.69
N ASN A 20 14.31 159.05 -1.02
CA ASN A 20 15.03 157.97 -0.36
C ASN A 20 14.20 157.31 0.76
N LEU A 21 13.40 158.09 1.49
CA LEU A 21 12.48 157.57 2.51
C LEU A 21 11.34 156.77 1.87
N ALA A 22 10.70 157.29 0.82
CA ALA A 22 9.64 156.59 0.10
C ALA A 22 10.13 155.29 -0.58
N GLU A 23 11.34 155.30 -1.15
CA GLU A 23 11.99 154.12 -1.72
C GLU A 23 12.35 153.09 -0.64
N ALA A 24 12.84 153.53 0.52
CA ALA A 24 13.14 152.65 1.64
C ALA A 24 11.86 152.06 2.28
N GLU A 25 10.79 152.86 2.40
CA GLU A 25 9.48 152.41 2.91
C GLU A 25 8.82 151.41 1.96
N GLU A 26 8.84 151.67 0.65
CA GLU A 26 8.34 150.72 -0.36
C GLU A 26 9.19 149.44 -0.42
N LYS A 27 10.52 149.56 -0.27
CA LYS A 27 11.41 148.39 -0.15
C LYS A 27 11.11 147.60 1.12
N LEU A 28 10.89 148.26 2.26
CA LEU A 28 10.53 147.62 3.52
C LEU A 28 9.16 146.92 3.43
N ARG A 29 8.19 147.53 2.75
CA ARG A 29 6.87 146.91 2.50
C ARG A 29 6.99 145.64 1.68
N ARG A 30 7.78 145.67 0.60
CA ARG A 30 8.05 144.49 -0.24
C ARG A 30 8.78 143.39 0.52
N LEU A 31 9.74 143.75 1.38
CA LEU A 31 10.44 142.78 2.22
C LEU A 31 9.50 142.17 3.29
N ARG A 32 8.58 142.94 3.88
CA ARG A 32 7.54 142.41 4.79
C ARG A 32 6.57 141.47 4.09
N GLU A 33 6.08 141.83 2.90
CA GLU A 33 5.24 140.95 2.09
C GLU A 33 5.98 139.65 1.69
N ALA A 34 7.29 139.73 1.43
CA ALA A 34 8.13 138.57 1.16
C ALA A 34 8.39 137.73 2.41
N GLU A 35 8.62 138.34 3.58
CA GLU A 35 8.77 137.65 4.87
C GLU A 35 7.50 136.86 5.22
N GLU A 36 6.32 137.48 5.11
CA GLU A 36 5.05 136.85 5.43
C GLU A 36 4.75 135.66 4.51
N ARG A 37 5.04 135.78 3.21
CA ARG A 37 4.94 134.67 2.24
C ARG A 37 5.91 133.54 2.58
N LEU A 38 7.18 133.85 2.85
CA LEU A 38 8.19 132.85 3.22
C LEU A 38 7.87 132.17 4.56
N SER A 39 7.34 132.91 5.53
CA SER A 39 6.92 132.36 6.83
C SER A 39 5.75 131.39 6.65
N GLY A 40 4.74 131.73 5.83
CA GLY A 40 3.63 130.82 5.52
C GLY A 40 4.07 129.57 4.73
N GLU A 41 5.01 129.71 3.79
CA GLU A 41 5.60 128.57 3.08
C GLU A 41 6.40 127.65 4.04
N ILE A 42 7.13 128.22 5.01
CA ILE A 42 7.86 127.46 6.03
C ILE A 42 6.89 126.70 6.94
N GLU A 43 5.83 127.34 7.44
CA GLU A 43 4.81 126.67 8.28
C GLU A 43 4.15 125.49 7.54
N GLY A 44 3.76 125.69 6.28
CA GLY A 44 3.18 124.61 5.46
C GLY A 44 4.14 123.45 5.22
N LEU A 45 5.43 123.73 5.00
CA LEU A 45 6.46 122.70 4.87
C LEU A 45 6.81 122.04 6.22
N GLU A 46 6.68 122.73 7.35
CA GLU A 46 6.87 122.17 8.69
C GLU A 46 5.76 121.17 9.06
N ASP A 47 4.50 121.48 8.71
CA ASP A 47 3.39 120.55 8.85
C ASP A 47 3.55 119.34 7.93
N ARG A 48 4.01 119.57 6.69
CA ARG A 48 4.33 118.48 5.77
C ARG A 48 5.47 117.61 6.29
N ARG A 49 6.51 118.21 6.88
CA ARG A 49 7.62 117.49 7.55
C ARG A 49 7.10 116.65 8.70
N ARG A 50 6.28 117.21 9.60
CA ARG A 50 5.70 116.47 10.74
C ARG A 50 4.87 115.27 10.28
N SER A 51 3.99 115.47 9.30
CA SER A 51 3.17 114.38 8.75
C SER A 51 4.01 113.30 8.08
N LEU A 52 5.05 113.68 7.33
CA LEU A 52 6.00 112.72 6.73
C LEU A 52 6.84 112.00 7.79
N GLU A 53 7.25 112.67 8.87
CA GLU A 53 7.98 112.06 9.99
C GLU A 53 7.14 111.01 10.71
N GLU A 54 5.86 111.28 10.97
CA GLU A 54 4.93 110.30 11.55
C GLU A 54 4.70 109.11 10.61
N GLN A 55 4.50 109.35 9.31
CA GLN A 55 4.33 108.30 8.31
C GLN A 55 5.59 107.42 8.19
N VAL A 56 6.78 108.04 8.15
CA VAL A 56 8.07 107.34 8.12
C VAL A 56 8.29 106.54 9.40
N SER A 57 7.96 107.09 10.58
CA SER A 57 8.07 106.36 11.85
C SER A 57 7.14 105.15 11.87
N SER A 58 5.87 105.33 11.51
CA SER A 58 4.89 104.22 11.50
C SER A 58 5.27 103.12 10.49
N MET A 59 5.76 103.49 9.30
CA MET A 59 6.29 102.52 8.33
C MET A 59 7.54 101.81 8.83
N ARG A 60 8.46 102.50 9.52
CA ARG A 60 9.65 101.87 10.10
C ARG A 60 9.27 100.83 11.16
N ASP A 61 8.28 101.12 12.00
CA ASP A 61 7.82 100.18 13.03
C ASP A 61 7.11 98.97 12.40
N SER A 62 6.22 99.18 11.43
CA SER A 62 5.59 98.10 10.66
C SER A 62 6.60 97.25 9.90
N LEU A 63 7.64 97.86 9.33
CA LEU A 63 8.72 97.15 8.64
C LEU A 63 9.54 96.31 9.63
N ARG A 64 9.87 96.85 10.81
CA ARG A 64 10.57 96.10 11.87
C ARG A 64 9.76 94.93 12.37
N GLU A 65 8.46 95.10 12.57
CA GLU A 65 7.57 94.01 12.98
C GLU A 65 7.46 92.93 11.89
N SER A 66 7.30 93.34 10.63
CA SER A 66 7.29 92.44 9.48
C SER A 66 8.61 91.66 9.36
N GLN A 67 9.75 92.33 9.54
CA GLN A 67 11.07 91.70 9.55
C GLN A 67 11.23 90.66 10.68
N ARG A 68 10.79 90.99 11.91
CA ARG A 68 10.80 90.04 13.04
C ARG A 68 9.94 88.83 12.73
N ARG A 69 8.72 89.06 12.25
CA ARG A 69 7.78 87.99 11.91
C ARG A 69 8.29 87.11 10.77
N MET A 70 8.93 87.69 9.76
CA MET A 70 9.61 86.92 8.71
C MET A 70 10.73 86.05 9.27
N GLU A 71 11.53 86.56 10.21
CA GLU A 71 12.62 85.78 10.82
C GLU A 71 12.08 84.63 11.68
N GLU A 72 10.99 84.86 12.44
CA GLU A 72 10.27 83.81 13.17
C GLU A 72 9.72 82.74 12.23
N LEU A 73 9.09 83.14 11.12
CA LEU A 73 8.57 82.23 10.11
C LEU A 73 9.69 81.43 9.44
N ARG A 74 10.82 82.07 9.10
CA ARG A 74 12.01 81.40 8.55
C ARG A 74 12.57 80.36 9.51
N ASN A 75 12.73 80.71 10.77
CA ASN A 75 13.19 79.76 11.80
C ASN A 75 12.21 78.60 11.96
N SER A 76 10.90 78.87 11.93
CA SER A 76 9.88 77.82 11.96
C SER A 76 9.95 76.91 10.72
N ILE A 77 10.22 77.46 9.53
CA ILE A 77 10.41 76.66 8.31
C ILE A 77 11.63 75.76 8.45
N ILE A 78 12.77 76.26 8.93
CA ILE A 78 13.99 75.45 9.13
C ILE A 78 13.72 74.26 10.06
N GLN A 79 13.02 74.48 11.18
CA GLN A 79 12.66 73.38 12.11
C GLN A 79 11.73 72.34 11.47
N MET A 80 10.83 72.78 10.59
CA MET A 80 9.93 71.89 9.86
C MET A 80 10.65 71.13 8.75
N GLU A 81 11.57 71.76 8.04
CA GLU A 81 12.43 71.12 7.05
C GLU A 81 13.32 70.05 7.70
N ASP A 82 13.88 70.31 8.88
CA ASP A 82 14.61 69.30 9.65
C ASP A 82 13.70 68.15 10.10
N SER A 83 12.46 68.46 10.50
CA SER A 83 11.46 67.44 10.83
C SER A 83 11.08 66.59 9.62
N LEU A 84 10.96 67.18 8.43
CA LEU A 84 10.72 66.48 7.17
C LEU A 84 11.86 65.51 6.85
N ARG A 85 13.12 65.96 6.96
CA ARG A 85 14.28 65.05 6.76
C ARG A 85 14.25 63.85 7.69
N GLY A 86 13.81 64.04 8.94
CA GLY A 86 13.62 62.95 9.90
C GLY A 86 12.53 61.96 9.47
N ILE A 87 11.38 62.47 9.00
CA ILE A 87 10.28 61.65 8.50
C ILE A 87 10.68 60.91 7.21
N ASP A 88 11.36 61.57 6.28
CA ASP A 88 11.86 60.96 5.04
C ASP A 88 12.81 59.79 5.35
N ALA A 89 13.72 59.98 6.31
CA ALA A 89 14.60 58.91 6.77
C ALA A 89 13.84 57.75 7.46
N GLU A 90 12.75 58.04 8.18
CA GLU A 90 11.87 56.99 8.73
C GLU A 90 11.15 56.21 7.62
N ILE A 91 10.54 56.90 6.67
CA ILE A 91 9.87 56.30 5.51
C ILE A 91 10.83 55.39 4.76
N GLU A 92 12.05 55.85 4.48
CA GLU A 92 13.05 55.06 3.76
C GLU A 92 13.45 53.79 4.52
N ARG A 93 13.64 53.88 5.85
CA ARG A 93 13.89 52.70 6.69
C ARG A 93 12.77 51.67 6.62
N HIS A 94 11.52 52.13 6.65
CA HIS A 94 10.35 51.25 6.54
C HIS A 94 10.20 50.66 5.12
N ASN A 95 10.50 51.43 4.07
CA ASN A 95 10.51 50.92 2.69
C ASN A 95 11.52 49.78 2.49
N ILE A 96 12.76 49.94 2.97
CA ILE A 96 13.78 48.89 2.93
C ILE A 96 13.29 47.63 3.67
N ARG A 97 12.60 47.81 4.80
CA ARG A 97 12.02 46.69 5.56
C ARG A 97 10.88 46.01 4.80
N VAL A 98 10.00 46.76 4.16
CA VAL A 98 8.94 46.25 3.28
C VAL A 98 9.54 45.41 2.16
N GLU A 99 10.55 45.91 1.45
CA GLU A 99 11.21 45.17 0.37
C GLU A 99 11.81 43.85 0.86
N SER A 100 12.49 43.87 2.02
CA SER A 100 13.05 42.67 2.64
C SER A 100 11.98 41.64 3.01
N LEU A 101 10.85 42.09 3.59
CA LEU A 101 9.72 41.23 3.93
C LEU A 101 9.07 40.63 2.69
N GLU A 102 8.90 41.42 1.62
CA GLU A 102 8.34 40.95 0.35
C GLU A 102 9.22 39.89 -0.31
N GLU A 103 10.55 40.06 -0.30
CA GLU A 103 11.49 39.05 -0.80
C GLU A 103 11.41 37.74 0.01
N ARG A 104 11.37 37.83 1.35
CA ARG A 104 11.18 36.65 2.20
C ARG A 104 9.85 35.95 1.93
N LEU A 105 8.77 36.72 1.73
CA LEU A 105 7.46 36.17 1.37
C LEU A 105 7.47 35.48 0.01
N ARG A 106 8.16 36.04 -1.00
CA ARG A 106 8.35 35.37 -2.29
C ARG A 106 9.00 34.00 -2.12
N GLY A 107 10.13 33.93 -1.41
CA GLY A 107 10.83 32.66 -1.17
C GLY A 107 9.99 31.63 -0.41
N LEU A 108 9.21 32.05 0.59
CA LEU A 108 8.31 31.15 1.32
C LEU A 108 7.13 30.67 0.45
N ARG A 109 6.54 31.54 -0.37
CA ARG A 109 5.45 31.18 -1.29
C ARG A 109 5.90 30.16 -2.32
N GLU A 110 7.10 30.31 -2.89
CA GLU A 110 7.68 29.28 -3.76
C GLU A 110 7.90 27.96 -3.01
N ARG A 111 8.40 28.01 -1.78
CA ARG A 111 8.59 26.82 -0.94
C ARG A 111 7.26 26.13 -0.64
N ARG A 112 6.20 26.89 -0.40
CA ARG A 112 4.82 26.38 -0.23
C ARG A 112 4.37 25.62 -1.47
N GLU A 113 4.55 26.17 -2.67
CA GLU A 113 4.16 25.49 -3.92
C GLU A 113 4.99 24.21 -4.15
N ARG A 114 6.29 24.23 -3.85
CA ARG A 114 7.13 23.01 -3.89
C ARG A 114 6.61 21.92 -2.96
N PHE A 115 6.21 22.27 -1.74
CA PHE A 115 5.62 21.30 -0.80
C PHE A 115 4.26 20.78 -1.27
N LYS A 116 3.38 21.63 -1.82
CA LYS A 116 2.10 21.20 -2.40
C LYS A 116 2.30 20.19 -3.53
N SER A 117 3.19 20.48 -4.48
CA SER A 117 3.54 19.57 -5.57
C SER A 117 4.11 18.24 -5.04
N THR A 118 4.96 18.29 -4.02
CA THR A 118 5.51 17.10 -3.35
C THR A 118 4.41 16.26 -2.70
N LEU A 119 3.47 16.89 -2.00
CA LEU A 119 2.33 16.21 -1.36
C LEU A 119 1.42 15.54 -2.39
N GLU A 120 1.14 16.19 -3.53
CA GLU A 120 0.37 15.58 -4.61
C GLU A 120 1.06 14.34 -5.18
N SER A 121 2.36 14.42 -5.43
CA SER A 121 3.17 13.29 -5.91
C SER A 121 3.17 12.12 -4.91
N LEU A 122 3.40 12.41 -3.62
CA LEU A 122 3.35 11.39 -2.57
C LEU A 122 1.95 10.78 -2.43
N ARG A 123 0.89 11.59 -2.54
CA ARG A 123 -0.50 11.09 -2.49
C ARG A 123 -0.80 10.14 -3.64
N ARG A 124 -0.34 10.44 -4.86
CA ARG A 124 -0.47 9.53 -6.01
C ARG A 124 0.26 8.20 -5.76
N ARG A 125 1.50 8.25 -5.26
CA ARG A 125 2.26 7.04 -4.91
C ARG A 125 1.57 6.19 -3.83
N ILE A 126 0.98 6.82 -2.82
CA ILE A 126 0.21 6.10 -1.78
C ILE A 126 -0.96 5.33 -2.40
N GLU A 127 -1.68 5.95 -3.34
CA GLU A 127 -2.80 5.30 -4.03
C GLU A 127 -2.33 4.19 -4.98
N GLU A 128 -1.23 4.40 -5.71
CA GLU A 128 -0.60 3.36 -6.54
C GLU A 128 -0.23 2.12 -5.72
N TYR A 129 0.43 2.30 -4.57
CA TYR A 129 0.77 1.19 -3.68
C TYR A 129 -0.48 0.47 -3.13
N LYS A 130 -1.55 1.21 -2.85
CA LYS A 130 -2.82 0.63 -2.43
C LYS A 130 -3.42 -0.26 -3.52
N GLN A 131 -3.43 0.21 -4.77
CA GLN A 131 -3.93 -0.58 -5.90
C GLN A 131 -3.07 -1.83 -6.16
N ILE A 132 -1.75 -1.71 -6.05
CA ILE A 132 -0.83 -2.85 -6.16
C ILE A 132 -1.14 -3.89 -5.08
N LYS A 133 -1.30 -3.45 -3.82
CA LYS A 133 -1.67 -4.33 -2.71
C LYS A 133 -2.99 -5.06 -2.99
N GLU A 134 -4.05 -4.35 -3.37
CA GLU A 134 -5.35 -4.95 -3.69
C GLU A 134 -5.27 -5.97 -4.84
N LYS A 135 -4.37 -5.76 -5.80
CA LYS A 135 -4.13 -6.71 -6.89
C LYS A 135 -3.43 -7.98 -6.39
N GLU A 136 -2.41 -7.84 -5.54
CA GLU A 136 -1.70 -8.98 -4.95
C GLU A 136 -2.59 -9.76 -3.96
N GLU A 137 -3.44 -9.10 -3.17
CA GLU A 137 -4.42 -9.76 -2.29
C GLU A 137 -5.45 -10.57 -3.09
N ARG A 138 -5.93 -10.05 -4.23
CA ARG A 138 -6.80 -10.80 -5.15
C ARG A 138 -6.09 -12.03 -5.71
N ARG A 139 -4.84 -11.88 -6.15
CA ARG A 139 -4.03 -13.00 -6.64
C ARG A 139 -3.82 -14.05 -5.55
N LEU A 140 -3.56 -13.62 -4.31
CA LEU A 140 -3.42 -14.51 -3.15
C LEU A 140 -4.68 -15.34 -2.93
N LEU A 141 -5.86 -14.70 -3.00
CA LEU A 141 -7.15 -15.38 -2.84
C LEU A 141 -7.39 -16.43 -3.94
N GLU A 142 -7.02 -16.13 -5.18
CA GLU A 142 -7.10 -17.08 -6.30
C GLU A 142 -6.21 -18.30 -6.06
N VAL A 143 -4.95 -18.08 -5.70
CA VAL A 143 -4.00 -19.17 -5.40
C VAL A 143 -4.48 -20.01 -4.22
N PHE A 144 -5.05 -19.40 -3.18
CA PHE A 144 -5.66 -20.14 -2.06
C PHE A 144 -6.82 -21.04 -2.51
N LYS A 145 -7.71 -20.54 -3.37
CA LYS A 145 -8.80 -21.36 -3.95
C LYS A 145 -8.24 -22.53 -4.76
N GLU A 146 -7.17 -22.32 -5.51
CA GLU A 146 -6.50 -23.39 -6.25
C GLU A 146 -5.84 -24.41 -5.34
N LEU A 147 -5.19 -23.95 -4.27
CA LEU A 147 -4.56 -24.79 -3.25
C LEU A 147 -5.60 -25.67 -2.56
N GLU A 148 -6.75 -25.11 -2.15
CA GLU A 148 -7.82 -25.86 -1.51
C GLU A 148 -8.39 -26.96 -2.44
N ARG A 149 -8.66 -26.60 -3.70
CA ARG A 149 -9.08 -27.58 -4.73
C ARG A 149 -8.00 -28.64 -4.96
N GLY A 150 -6.74 -28.23 -4.97
CA GLY A 150 -5.57 -29.11 -5.08
C GLY A 150 -5.50 -30.11 -3.93
N LEU A 151 -5.70 -29.66 -2.69
CA LEU A 151 -5.67 -30.48 -1.49
C LEU A 151 -6.81 -31.50 -1.47
N LYS A 152 -8.04 -31.08 -1.83
CA LYS A 152 -9.19 -31.98 -1.98
C LYS A 152 -8.90 -33.09 -3.00
N ARG A 153 -8.40 -32.72 -4.19
CA ARG A 153 -7.98 -33.69 -5.22
C ARG A 153 -6.89 -34.63 -4.72
N HIS A 154 -5.83 -34.10 -4.10
CA HIS A 154 -4.72 -34.89 -3.58
C HIS A 154 -5.18 -35.93 -2.54
N ARG A 155 -6.06 -35.51 -1.61
CA ARG A 155 -6.66 -36.43 -0.62
C ARG A 155 -7.47 -37.54 -1.29
N SER A 156 -8.31 -37.20 -2.27
CA SER A 156 -9.12 -38.19 -3.01
C SER A 156 -8.28 -39.21 -3.78
N LEU A 157 -7.18 -38.75 -4.40
CA LEU A 157 -6.23 -39.64 -5.08
C LEU A 157 -5.53 -40.55 -4.08
N LYS A 158 -5.08 -40.00 -2.94
CA LYS A 158 -4.41 -40.77 -1.88
C LYS A 158 -5.33 -41.86 -1.32
N SER A 159 -6.60 -41.56 -1.05
CA SER A 159 -7.57 -42.56 -0.59
C SER A 159 -7.88 -43.60 -1.67
N GLY A 160 -8.02 -43.17 -2.94
CA GLY A 160 -8.25 -44.07 -4.07
C GLY A 160 -7.10 -45.09 -4.24
N VAL A 161 -5.85 -44.63 -4.17
CA VAL A 161 -4.67 -45.50 -4.23
C VAL A 161 -4.60 -46.44 -3.02
N LYS A 162 -4.90 -45.96 -1.80
CA LYS A 162 -4.95 -46.80 -0.59
C LYS A 162 -5.97 -47.93 -0.73
N ASN A 163 -7.18 -47.63 -1.19
CA ASN A 163 -8.25 -48.60 -1.38
C ASN A 163 -7.89 -49.62 -2.48
N ALA A 164 -7.33 -49.15 -3.60
CA ALA A 164 -6.88 -50.03 -4.68
C ALA A 164 -5.76 -50.98 -4.21
N ARG A 165 -4.81 -50.53 -3.38
CA ARG A 165 -3.77 -51.38 -2.79
C ARG A 165 -4.35 -52.45 -1.85
N ALA A 166 -5.34 -52.09 -1.04
CA ALA A 166 -6.01 -53.05 -0.16
C ALA A 166 -6.76 -54.14 -0.96
N LEU A 167 -7.45 -53.76 -2.03
CA LEU A 167 -8.10 -54.69 -2.96
C LEU A 167 -7.08 -55.58 -3.68
N LEU A 168 -5.96 -55.01 -4.10
CA LEU A 168 -4.89 -55.75 -4.76
C LEU A 168 -4.35 -56.87 -3.85
N LYS A 169 -4.05 -56.56 -2.59
CA LYS A 169 -3.56 -57.55 -1.62
C LYS A 169 -4.53 -58.72 -1.44
N LYS A 170 -5.84 -58.43 -1.37
CA LYS A 170 -6.88 -59.47 -1.27
C LYS A 170 -6.92 -60.33 -2.53
N ALA A 171 -6.99 -59.71 -3.70
CA ALA A 171 -7.06 -60.41 -4.98
C ALA A 171 -5.80 -61.25 -5.26
N GLU A 172 -4.60 -60.74 -4.94
CA GLU A 172 -3.35 -61.52 -5.07
C GLU A 172 -3.33 -62.75 -4.16
N SER A 173 -3.82 -62.61 -2.92
CA SER A 173 -3.93 -63.73 -1.98
C SER A 173 -4.91 -64.79 -2.47
N GLU A 174 -6.04 -64.36 -3.04
CA GLU A 174 -7.04 -65.27 -3.64
C GLU A 174 -6.49 -65.98 -4.88
N VAL A 175 -5.82 -65.27 -5.80
CA VAL A 175 -5.16 -65.88 -6.96
C VAL A 175 -4.13 -66.91 -6.52
N SER A 176 -3.30 -66.58 -5.52
CA SER A 176 -2.29 -67.51 -5.01
C SER A 176 -2.93 -68.75 -4.40
N ARG A 177 -3.99 -68.59 -3.60
CA ARG A 177 -4.75 -69.70 -3.02
C ARG A 177 -5.35 -70.60 -4.11
N TRP A 178 -6.03 -70.01 -5.09
CA TRP A 178 -6.67 -70.76 -6.18
C TRP A 178 -5.66 -71.51 -7.04
N LYS A 179 -4.50 -70.90 -7.34
CA LYS A 179 -3.41 -71.58 -8.04
C LYS A 179 -2.87 -72.77 -7.26
N ALA A 180 -2.63 -72.62 -5.96
CA ALA A 180 -2.13 -73.69 -5.10
C ALA A 180 -3.13 -74.86 -4.99
N GLN A 181 -4.41 -74.56 -4.77
CA GLN A 181 -5.48 -75.57 -4.74
C GLN A 181 -5.58 -76.35 -6.04
N ARG A 182 -5.47 -75.64 -7.18
CA ARG A 182 -5.51 -76.28 -8.49
C ARG A 182 -4.29 -77.14 -8.78
N GLU A 183 -3.08 -76.67 -8.44
CA GLU A 183 -1.86 -77.46 -8.64
C GLU A 183 -1.88 -78.76 -7.83
N LEU A 184 -2.36 -78.70 -6.58
CA LEU A 184 -2.56 -79.88 -5.75
C LEU A 184 -3.56 -80.85 -6.41
N TRP A 185 -4.65 -80.32 -6.97
CA TRP A 185 -5.64 -81.13 -7.66
C TRP A 185 -5.12 -81.78 -8.95
N GLU A 186 -4.39 -81.03 -9.78
CA GLU A 186 -3.81 -81.58 -11.02
C GLU A 186 -2.88 -82.78 -10.73
N LYS A 187 -2.21 -82.79 -9.57
CA LYS A 187 -1.40 -83.93 -9.08
C LYS A 187 -2.22 -85.10 -8.55
N LEU A 188 -3.38 -84.87 -7.93
CA LEU A 188 -4.27 -85.95 -7.47
C LEU A 188 -5.05 -86.59 -8.63
N SER A 189 -5.43 -85.81 -9.65
CA SER A 189 -6.16 -86.31 -10.82
C SER A 189 -5.32 -87.19 -11.74
N THR A 190 -3.98 -87.11 -11.70
CA THR A 190 -3.11 -87.94 -12.55
C THR A 190 -3.19 -89.44 -12.23
N ASP A 191 -3.41 -89.81 -10.97
CA ASP A 191 -3.56 -91.22 -10.56
C ASP A 191 -4.92 -91.82 -10.98
N GLU A 192 -5.99 -91.02 -10.99
CA GLU A 192 -7.30 -91.47 -11.50
C GLU A 192 -7.30 -91.55 -13.04
N ARG A 193 -6.64 -90.60 -13.72
CA ARG A 193 -6.47 -90.62 -15.19
C ARG A 193 -5.70 -91.84 -15.68
N ALA A 194 -4.71 -92.31 -14.91
CA ALA A 194 -4.01 -93.57 -15.16
C ALA A 194 -4.98 -94.73 -15.28
N ARG A 195 -5.89 -94.82 -14.31
CA ARG A 195 -6.88 -95.88 -14.19
C ARG A 195 -7.97 -95.77 -15.26
N GLU A 196 -8.53 -94.58 -15.48
CA GLU A 196 -9.52 -94.34 -16.54
C GLU A 196 -8.96 -94.73 -17.91
N ARG A 197 -7.69 -94.44 -18.19
CA ARG A 197 -7.10 -94.79 -19.48
C ARG A 197 -6.98 -96.30 -19.69
N ILE A 198 -6.58 -97.06 -18.68
CA ILE A 198 -6.51 -98.53 -18.79
C ILE A 198 -7.93 -99.11 -18.91
N LEU A 199 -8.90 -98.53 -18.20
CA LEU A 199 -10.31 -98.86 -18.34
C LEU A 199 -10.81 -98.69 -19.78
N GLU A 200 -10.60 -97.52 -20.38
CA GLU A 200 -10.96 -97.25 -21.78
C GLU A 200 -10.29 -98.23 -22.74
N MET A 201 -8.99 -98.47 -22.56
CA MET A 201 -8.23 -99.36 -23.43
C MET A 201 -8.68 -100.81 -23.30
N GLY A 202 -8.98 -101.26 -22.09
CA GLY A 202 -9.50 -102.59 -21.82
C GLY A 202 -10.91 -102.79 -22.34
N GLU A 203 -11.83 -101.85 -22.09
CA GLU A 203 -13.21 -101.89 -22.60
C GLU A 203 -13.26 -101.79 -24.15
N ALA A 204 -12.29 -101.11 -24.77
CA ALA A 204 -12.12 -101.08 -26.23
C ALA A 204 -11.46 -102.35 -26.82
N GLY A 205 -11.10 -103.33 -26.00
CA GLY A 205 -10.47 -104.58 -26.44
C GLY A 205 -8.99 -104.45 -26.82
N ALA A 206 -8.30 -103.37 -26.46
CA ALA A 206 -6.89 -103.13 -26.78
C ALA A 206 -5.91 -103.78 -25.78
N ILE A 207 -6.42 -104.51 -24.80
CA ILE A 207 -5.69 -105.25 -23.78
C ILE A 207 -6.31 -106.64 -23.71
N GLU A 208 -5.60 -107.64 -24.23
CA GLU A 208 -6.02 -109.03 -24.18
C GLU A 208 -5.90 -109.57 -22.74
N GLY A 209 -6.88 -110.33 -22.28
CA GLY A 209 -6.95 -110.78 -20.89
C GLY A 209 -7.35 -109.70 -19.88
N TYR A 210 -8.03 -108.62 -20.31
CA TYR A 210 -8.61 -107.61 -19.40
C TYR A 210 -10.03 -107.99 -18.98
N HIS A 211 -10.31 -107.99 -17.67
CA HIS A 211 -11.65 -108.26 -17.13
C HIS A 211 -12.30 -107.02 -16.50
N GLY A 212 -11.49 -106.04 -16.11
CA GLY A 212 -11.95 -104.78 -15.56
C GLY A 212 -11.83 -104.63 -14.06
N PRO A 213 -12.27 -103.51 -13.48
CA PRO A 213 -12.10 -103.24 -12.05
C PRO A 213 -12.87 -104.25 -11.21
N LEU A 214 -12.23 -104.76 -10.15
CA LEU A 214 -12.82 -105.78 -9.28
C LEU A 214 -14.21 -105.40 -8.75
N ILE A 215 -14.42 -104.13 -8.37
CA ILE A 215 -15.71 -103.66 -7.86
C ILE A 215 -16.86 -103.75 -8.90
N LYS A 216 -16.56 -103.73 -10.20
CA LYS A 216 -17.56 -103.93 -11.26
C LYS A 216 -17.87 -105.42 -11.48
N LEU A 217 -16.99 -106.32 -11.03
CA LEU A 217 -17.10 -107.78 -11.20
C LEU A 217 -17.80 -108.47 -10.02
N VAL A 218 -18.04 -107.75 -8.92
CA VAL A 218 -18.75 -108.23 -7.73
C VAL A 218 -20.08 -107.51 -7.56
N LYS A 219 -21.11 -108.24 -7.09
CA LYS A 219 -22.43 -107.68 -6.73
C LYS A 219 -22.68 -107.88 -5.25
N TYR A 220 -23.12 -106.83 -4.56
CA TYR A 220 -23.43 -106.85 -3.13
C TYR A 220 -24.60 -105.89 -2.82
N SER A 221 -25.22 -106.05 -1.65
CA SER A 221 -26.31 -105.16 -1.23
C SER A 221 -25.78 -103.77 -0.85
N ARG A 222 -26.53 -102.71 -1.17
CA ARG A 222 -26.14 -101.32 -0.88
C ARG A 222 -25.85 -101.06 0.62
N LYS A 223 -26.51 -101.80 1.52
CA LYS A 223 -26.24 -101.72 2.97
C LYS A 223 -24.82 -102.14 3.37
N TYR A 224 -24.13 -102.90 2.51
CA TYR A 224 -22.75 -103.33 2.75
C TYR A 224 -21.72 -102.46 2.02
N ALA A 225 -22.14 -101.45 1.26
CA ALA A 225 -21.24 -100.70 0.38
C ALA A 225 -20.04 -100.09 1.10
N LYS A 226 -20.26 -99.48 2.29
CA LYS A 226 -19.18 -98.93 3.12
C LYS A 226 -18.21 -100.03 3.56
N ALA A 227 -18.72 -101.15 4.06
CA ALA A 227 -17.92 -102.28 4.50
C ALA A 227 -17.07 -102.85 3.35
N VAL A 228 -17.67 -103.05 2.17
CA VAL A 228 -16.98 -103.55 0.97
C VAL A 228 -15.83 -102.64 0.55
N GLU A 229 -16.07 -101.33 0.51
CA GLU A 229 -15.06 -100.35 0.14
C GLU A 229 -13.94 -100.29 1.17
N ALA A 230 -14.29 -100.13 2.45
CA ALA A 230 -13.34 -99.97 3.54
C ALA A 230 -12.46 -101.20 3.73
N SER A 231 -13.04 -102.40 3.70
CA SER A 231 -12.30 -103.65 3.90
C SER A 231 -11.36 -104.00 2.76
N SER A 232 -11.56 -103.43 1.57
CA SER A 232 -10.74 -103.81 0.40
C SER A 232 -9.29 -103.31 0.42
N ARG A 233 -8.92 -102.46 1.39
CA ARG A 233 -7.61 -101.75 1.44
C ARG A 233 -7.25 -101.02 0.12
N GLY A 234 -8.26 -100.58 -0.64
CA GLY A 234 -8.08 -99.91 -1.94
C GLY A 234 -7.84 -100.86 -3.12
N TRP A 235 -7.97 -102.18 -2.93
CA TRP A 235 -7.91 -103.17 -4.01
C TRP A 235 -9.23 -103.35 -4.75
N HIS A 236 -10.35 -102.87 -4.21
CA HIS A 236 -11.64 -102.92 -4.92
C HIS A 236 -11.60 -102.19 -6.28
N THR A 237 -10.77 -101.16 -6.43
CA THR A 237 -10.57 -100.44 -7.70
C THR A 237 -9.47 -101.04 -8.57
N ALA A 238 -8.78 -102.08 -8.12
CA ALA A 238 -7.73 -102.72 -8.90
C ALA A 238 -8.30 -103.39 -10.16
N ILE A 239 -7.50 -103.39 -11.22
CA ILE A 239 -7.87 -103.89 -12.52
C ILE A 239 -7.56 -105.39 -12.57
N VAL A 240 -8.59 -106.21 -12.74
CA VAL A 240 -8.46 -107.66 -12.88
C VAL A 240 -8.02 -108.00 -14.30
N VAL A 241 -6.96 -108.79 -14.40
CA VAL A 241 -6.37 -109.27 -15.65
C VAL A 241 -6.14 -110.78 -15.57
N GLU A 242 -6.04 -111.44 -16.72
CA GLU A 242 -5.89 -112.90 -16.82
C GLU A 242 -4.58 -113.37 -16.14
N ASP A 243 -3.45 -112.74 -16.47
CA ASP A 243 -2.13 -113.16 -16.00
C ASP A 243 -1.15 -111.99 -15.69
N LEU A 244 0.02 -112.35 -15.18
CA LEU A 244 1.07 -111.40 -14.80
C LEU A 244 1.66 -110.67 -16.01
N GLU A 245 1.69 -111.28 -17.19
CA GLU A 245 2.24 -110.68 -18.41
C GLU A 245 1.37 -109.49 -18.86
N THR A 246 0.04 -109.67 -18.87
CA THR A 246 -0.91 -108.59 -19.15
C THR A 246 -0.80 -107.44 -18.15
N ALA A 247 -0.63 -107.75 -16.85
CA ALA A 247 -0.42 -106.72 -15.82
C ALA A 247 0.86 -105.91 -16.08
N LEU A 248 1.97 -106.59 -16.38
CA LEU A 248 3.26 -105.96 -16.65
C LEU A 248 3.22 -105.12 -17.92
N GLU A 249 2.51 -105.56 -18.96
CA GLU A 249 2.31 -104.77 -20.17
C GLU A 249 1.57 -103.47 -19.86
N CYS A 250 0.47 -103.54 -19.11
CA CYS A 250 -0.28 -102.36 -18.67
C CYS A 250 0.62 -101.40 -17.89
N ILE A 251 1.43 -101.89 -16.94
CA ILE A 251 2.39 -101.08 -16.18
C ILE A 251 3.42 -100.41 -17.09
N ARG A 252 3.99 -101.13 -18.07
CA ARG A 252 4.94 -100.56 -19.04
C ARG A 252 4.28 -99.47 -19.88
N ARG A 253 3.03 -99.68 -20.32
CA ARG A 253 2.25 -98.68 -21.06
C ARG A 253 2.00 -97.43 -20.20
N LEU A 254 1.60 -97.58 -18.94
CA LEU A 254 1.43 -96.46 -17.99
C LEU A 254 2.73 -95.68 -17.80
N LYS A 255 3.86 -96.38 -17.61
CA LYS A 255 5.19 -95.75 -17.49
C LYS A 255 5.60 -95.01 -18.76
N LYS A 256 5.42 -95.61 -19.94
CA LYS A 256 5.75 -95.01 -21.25
C LYS A 256 4.93 -93.75 -21.52
N THR A 257 3.66 -93.77 -21.15
CA THR A 257 2.73 -92.64 -21.33
C THR A 257 2.75 -91.65 -20.17
N ARG A 258 3.51 -91.95 -19.09
CA ARG A 258 3.56 -91.19 -17.83
C ARG A 258 2.19 -90.93 -17.22
N LEU A 259 1.28 -91.89 -17.40
CA LEU A 259 -0.09 -91.82 -16.91
C LEU A 259 -0.17 -92.49 -15.54
N GLY A 260 0.40 -91.87 -14.51
CA GLY A 260 0.24 -92.26 -13.09
C GLY A 260 0.52 -93.73 -12.74
N VAL A 261 -0.13 -94.21 -11.66
CA VAL A 261 0.02 -95.57 -11.11
C VAL A 261 -1.36 -96.24 -10.98
N SER A 262 -1.43 -97.54 -11.25
CA SER A 262 -2.64 -98.36 -11.05
C SER A 262 -2.29 -99.70 -10.39
N ARG A 263 -3.28 -100.33 -9.75
CA ARG A 263 -3.17 -101.68 -9.15
C ARG A 263 -3.76 -102.71 -10.10
N PHE A 264 -3.11 -103.87 -10.19
CA PHE A 264 -3.52 -104.97 -11.06
C PHE A 264 -3.65 -106.27 -10.25
N LEU A 265 -4.63 -107.10 -10.61
CA LEU A 265 -4.94 -108.38 -9.98
C LEU A 265 -4.90 -109.49 -11.06
N PRO A 266 -3.74 -110.17 -11.24
CA PRO A 266 -3.58 -111.23 -12.24
C PRO A 266 -4.17 -112.56 -11.74
N LEU A 267 -5.30 -113.00 -12.31
CA LEU A 267 -6.06 -114.16 -11.84
C LEU A 267 -5.21 -115.43 -11.72
N ASN A 268 -4.39 -115.72 -12.74
CA ASN A 268 -3.57 -116.94 -12.81
C ASN A 268 -2.38 -116.96 -11.84
N SER A 269 -2.04 -115.83 -11.22
CA SER A 269 -0.90 -115.71 -10.29
C SER A 269 -1.32 -115.31 -8.87
N LEU A 270 -2.61 -115.12 -8.63
CA LEU A 270 -3.13 -114.75 -7.31
C LEU A 270 -3.15 -115.97 -6.38
N THR A 271 -2.47 -115.85 -5.25
CA THR A 271 -2.56 -116.80 -4.15
C THR A 271 -3.43 -116.16 -3.06
N PRO A 272 -4.73 -116.49 -2.96
CA PRO A 272 -5.57 -115.95 -1.91
C PRO A 272 -5.12 -116.46 -0.53
N PRO A 273 -5.35 -115.69 0.55
CA PRO A 273 -5.11 -116.18 1.90
C PRO A 273 -5.95 -117.44 2.18
N GLU A 274 -5.45 -118.33 3.04
CA GLU A 274 -6.20 -119.52 3.44
C GLU A 274 -7.53 -119.10 4.06
N ARG A 275 -8.63 -119.66 3.55
CA ARG A 275 -9.97 -119.27 3.97
C ARG A 275 -10.15 -119.68 5.45
N PRO A 276 -10.38 -118.73 6.37
CA PRO A 276 -10.49 -119.08 7.77
C PRO A 276 -11.80 -119.85 8.00
N PRO A 277 -11.88 -120.69 9.07
CA PRO A 277 -13.10 -121.41 9.38
C PRO A 277 -14.26 -120.43 9.58
N LYS A 278 -15.48 -120.81 9.21
CA LYS A 278 -16.63 -119.90 9.28
C LYS A 278 -16.84 -119.45 10.74
N PRO A 279 -16.70 -118.15 11.05
CA PRO A 279 -16.85 -117.66 12.41
C PRO A 279 -18.32 -117.81 12.84
N LYS A 280 -18.54 -118.15 14.11
CA LYS A 280 -19.89 -118.30 14.71
C LYS A 280 -19.97 -117.47 15.98
N GLY A 281 -20.98 -116.63 16.09
CA GLY A 281 -21.19 -115.82 17.29
C GLY A 281 -22.19 -114.69 17.06
N ARG A 282 -22.55 -114.01 18.14
CA ARG A 282 -23.50 -112.90 18.11
C ARG A 282 -22.92 -111.69 17.38
N GLY A 283 -23.68 -111.12 16.45
CA GLY A 283 -23.30 -109.94 15.66
C GLY A 283 -22.40 -110.23 14.46
N ILE A 284 -22.11 -111.50 14.16
CA ILE A 284 -21.40 -111.91 12.94
C ILE A 284 -22.41 -112.10 11.81
N ILE A 285 -22.23 -111.36 10.71
CA ILE A 285 -23.06 -111.49 9.51
C ILE A 285 -22.51 -112.60 8.61
N GLY A 286 -21.18 -112.68 8.45
CA GLY A 286 -20.52 -113.73 7.68
C GLY A 286 -19.20 -113.27 7.08
N LEU A 287 -18.51 -114.16 6.36
CA LEU A 287 -17.32 -113.78 5.59
C LEU A 287 -17.72 -112.89 4.41
N MET A 288 -16.89 -111.91 4.09
CA MET A 288 -17.14 -110.94 3.01
C MET A 288 -17.38 -111.59 1.63
N PRO A 289 -16.68 -112.67 1.22
CA PRO A 289 -17.01 -113.35 -0.03
C PRO A 289 -18.39 -114.02 -0.02
N ASP A 290 -18.88 -114.49 1.15
CA ASP A 290 -20.17 -115.18 1.26
C ASP A 290 -21.37 -114.24 1.10
N ILE A 291 -21.16 -112.94 1.33
CA ILE A 291 -22.20 -111.89 1.16
C ILE A 291 -22.17 -111.24 -0.23
N MET A 292 -21.21 -111.61 -1.07
CA MET A 292 -21.04 -111.12 -2.43
C MET A 292 -21.51 -112.16 -3.46
N LYS A 293 -21.89 -111.70 -4.65
CA LYS A 293 -22.12 -112.54 -5.82
C LYS A 293 -21.11 -112.18 -6.90
N PHE A 294 -20.35 -113.16 -7.36
CA PHE A 294 -19.33 -113.01 -8.40
C PHE A 294 -19.24 -114.30 -9.22
N ASP A 295 -18.61 -114.23 -10.39
CA ASP A 295 -18.32 -115.40 -11.22
C ASP A 295 -17.15 -116.19 -10.60
N GLU A 296 -17.21 -117.52 -10.62
CA GLU A 296 -16.17 -118.39 -10.04
C GLU A 296 -14.80 -118.12 -10.64
N HIS A 297 -14.73 -117.69 -11.90
CA HIS A 297 -13.50 -117.26 -12.56
C HIS A 297 -12.78 -116.12 -11.80
N TYR A 298 -13.52 -115.26 -11.09
CA TYR A 298 -12.98 -114.16 -10.30
C TYR A 298 -12.75 -114.50 -8.82
N ALA A 299 -13.02 -115.73 -8.40
CA ALA A 299 -12.85 -116.15 -7.01
C ALA A 299 -11.45 -115.85 -6.45
N PRO A 300 -10.32 -116.07 -7.17
CA PRO A 300 -8.99 -115.74 -6.67
C PRO A 300 -8.84 -114.26 -6.27
N ALA A 301 -9.38 -113.34 -7.07
CA ALA A 301 -9.33 -111.90 -6.80
C ALA A 301 -10.24 -111.49 -5.64
N VAL A 302 -11.44 -112.05 -5.56
CA VAL A 302 -12.37 -111.76 -4.46
C VAL A 302 -11.81 -112.28 -3.13
N HIS A 303 -11.30 -113.51 -3.10
CA HIS A 303 -10.71 -114.09 -1.90
C HIS A 303 -9.39 -113.41 -1.51
N TYR A 304 -8.59 -112.93 -2.47
CA TYR A 304 -7.40 -112.13 -2.14
C TYR A 304 -7.74 -110.84 -1.41
N VAL A 305 -8.81 -110.15 -1.84
CA VAL A 305 -9.17 -108.83 -1.29
C VAL A 305 -10.00 -108.93 0.00
N TRP A 306 -10.85 -109.95 0.09
CA TRP A 306 -11.88 -110.05 1.14
C TRP A 306 -11.92 -111.39 1.87
N GLY A 307 -11.12 -112.38 1.46
CA GLY A 307 -11.24 -113.78 1.90
C GLY A 307 -11.05 -114.03 3.39
N ASP A 308 -10.24 -113.20 4.04
CA ASP A 308 -9.92 -113.24 5.47
C ASP A 308 -10.84 -112.35 6.33
N THR A 309 -11.77 -111.63 5.70
CA THR A 309 -12.52 -110.55 6.34
C THR A 309 -13.94 -110.98 6.70
N VAL A 310 -14.31 -110.75 7.95
CA VAL A 310 -15.62 -111.01 8.52
C VAL A 310 -16.43 -109.72 8.58
N LEU A 311 -17.64 -109.73 8.02
CA LEU A 311 -18.61 -108.66 8.22
C LEU A 311 -19.33 -108.84 9.56
N VAL A 312 -19.35 -107.78 10.35
CA VAL A 312 -20.04 -107.73 11.64
C VAL A 312 -21.00 -106.54 11.73
N GLU A 313 -21.96 -106.62 12.65
CA GLU A 313 -22.97 -105.57 12.85
C GLU A 313 -22.38 -104.30 13.47
N ASP A 314 -21.53 -104.45 14.49
CA ASP A 314 -21.02 -103.36 15.33
C ASP A 314 -19.56 -103.58 15.79
N GLU A 315 -19.00 -102.56 16.46
CA GLU A 315 -17.63 -102.58 17.00
C GLU A 315 -17.43 -103.67 18.06
N GLU A 316 -18.43 -103.94 18.90
CA GLU A 316 -18.32 -104.98 19.93
C GLU A 316 -18.20 -106.37 19.31
N ALA A 317 -18.94 -106.64 18.23
CA ALA A 317 -18.82 -107.85 17.44
C ALA A 317 -17.47 -107.91 16.72
N ALA A 318 -16.96 -106.79 16.21
CA ALA A 318 -15.65 -106.74 15.58
C ALA A 318 -14.53 -107.15 16.55
N LEU A 319 -14.52 -106.59 17.77
CA LEU A 319 -13.51 -106.90 18.79
C LEU A 319 -13.51 -108.38 19.20
N ARG A 320 -14.70 -109.00 19.31
CA ARG A 320 -14.80 -110.44 19.61
C ARG A 320 -14.16 -111.29 18.51
N VAL A 321 -14.49 -110.99 17.26
CA VAL A 321 -14.00 -111.72 16.09
C VAL A 321 -12.49 -111.56 15.92
N VAL A 322 -11.96 -110.35 16.19
CA VAL A 322 -10.52 -110.07 16.17
C VAL A 322 -9.77 -110.82 17.27
N ALA A 323 -10.36 -110.95 18.47
CA ALA A 323 -9.77 -111.76 19.54
C ALA A 323 -9.65 -113.26 19.17
N GLU A 324 -10.48 -113.73 18.25
CA GLU A 324 -10.42 -115.08 17.67
C GLU A 324 -9.42 -115.19 16.49
N GLY A 325 -8.73 -114.10 16.15
CA GLY A 325 -7.70 -114.05 15.10
C GLY A 325 -8.23 -113.69 13.71
N TYR A 326 -9.47 -113.20 13.60
CA TYR A 326 -10.05 -112.81 12.32
C TYR A 326 -9.95 -111.30 12.07
N ARG A 327 -9.86 -110.94 10.79
CA ARG A 327 -10.07 -109.55 10.37
C ARG A 327 -11.57 -109.25 10.33
N ALA A 328 -12.01 -108.12 10.87
CA ALA A 328 -13.42 -107.73 10.90
C ALA A 328 -13.68 -106.38 10.24
N VAL A 329 -14.88 -106.19 9.70
CA VAL A 329 -15.38 -104.90 9.22
C VAL A 329 -16.82 -104.68 9.68
N THR A 330 -17.14 -103.49 10.20
CA THR A 330 -18.50 -103.12 10.61
C THR A 330 -19.34 -102.66 9.42
N LEU A 331 -20.67 -102.57 9.58
CA LEU A 331 -21.56 -102.01 8.56
C LEU A 331 -21.24 -100.56 8.21
N ASP A 332 -20.67 -99.81 9.16
CA ASP A 332 -20.26 -98.42 8.97
C ASP A 332 -18.88 -98.26 8.32
N GLY A 333 -18.16 -99.35 8.12
CA GLY A 333 -16.90 -99.37 7.39
C GLY A 333 -15.66 -99.23 8.28
N ASP A 334 -15.79 -99.44 9.59
CA ASP A 334 -14.63 -99.54 10.48
C ASP A 334 -14.00 -100.93 10.34
N VAL A 335 -12.70 -100.97 10.09
CA VAL A 335 -11.95 -102.18 9.80
C VAL A 335 -11.00 -102.48 10.94
N PHE A 336 -11.12 -103.67 11.50
CA PHE A 336 -10.27 -104.21 12.55
C PHE A 336 -9.41 -105.31 11.95
N GLU A 337 -8.10 -105.12 11.93
CA GLU A 337 -7.13 -106.10 11.49
C GLU A 337 -6.93 -107.18 12.55
N ALA A 338 -6.65 -108.41 12.11
CA ALA A 338 -6.45 -109.56 13.01
C ALA A 338 -5.31 -109.34 14.01
N GLU A 339 -4.30 -108.55 13.60
CA GLU A 339 -3.13 -108.19 14.42
C GLU A 339 -3.40 -107.00 15.37
N GLY A 340 -4.66 -106.55 15.49
CA GLY A 340 -5.09 -105.53 16.44
C GLY A 340 -5.03 -104.08 15.94
N ALA A 341 -4.66 -103.85 14.67
CA ALA A 341 -4.75 -102.52 14.08
C ALA A 341 -6.21 -102.16 13.74
N LEU A 342 -6.62 -100.90 13.94
CA LEU A 342 -7.98 -100.42 13.67
C LEU A 342 -7.94 -99.21 12.72
N LYS A 343 -8.86 -99.19 11.77
CA LYS A 343 -9.11 -98.07 10.87
C LYS A 343 -10.60 -97.72 10.89
N GLY A 344 -10.95 -96.51 11.31
CA GLY A 344 -12.33 -96.01 11.33
C GLY A 344 -12.43 -94.50 11.11
N GLY A 345 -13.66 -93.98 10.98
CA GLY A 345 -13.94 -92.54 10.85
C GLY A 345 -14.99 -92.14 9.80
N HIS A 346 -15.18 -90.84 9.59
CA HIS A 346 -16.22 -90.30 8.69
C HIS A 346 -15.76 -90.24 7.22
N TYR A 347 -16.34 -91.06 6.35
CA TYR A 347 -16.06 -91.09 4.91
C TYR A 347 -16.79 -89.95 4.18
N GLN A 348 -16.07 -89.04 3.51
CA GLN A 348 -16.66 -87.96 2.68
C GLN A 348 -16.65 -88.32 1.19
N PRO A 349 -17.76 -88.11 0.43
CA PRO A 349 -17.81 -88.41 -1.00
C PRO A 349 -16.92 -87.48 -1.85
N TRP A 350 -16.07 -88.08 -2.69
CA TRP A 350 -15.14 -87.41 -3.63
C TRP A 350 -15.76 -86.32 -4.53
N ARG A 351 -17.05 -86.46 -4.86
CA ARG A 351 -17.76 -85.59 -5.81
C ARG A 351 -18.02 -84.17 -5.28
N GLU A 352 -18.17 -84.02 -3.96
CA GLU A 352 -18.36 -82.72 -3.31
C GLU A 352 -17.06 -81.92 -3.30
N MET A 353 -15.90 -82.61 -3.19
CA MET A 353 -14.57 -82.00 -3.24
C MET A 353 -14.28 -81.33 -4.60
N LEU A 354 -14.83 -81.86 -5.69
CA LEU A 354 -14.63 -81.34 -7.05
C LEU A 354 -15.33 -80.00 -7.31
N SER A 355 -16.47 -79.73 -6.66
CA SER A 355 -17.21 -78.47 -6.84
C SER A 355 -16.53 -77.24 -6.21
N LEU A 356 -15.52 -77.45 -5.37
CA LEU A 356 -14.80 -76.40 -4.63
C LEU A 356 -13.55 -75.90 -5.37
N ILE A 357 -13.26 -76.44 -6.56
CA ILE A 357 -12.01 -76.18 -7.30
C ILE A 357 -12.27 -75.14 -8.41
N PRO A 358 -11.60 -73.99 -8.37
CA PRO A 358 -11.81 -72.92 -9.35
C PRO A 358 -11.33 -73.30 -10.76
N ARG A 359 -12.08 -72.86 -11.78
CA ARG A 359 -11.77 -73.14 -13.19
C ARG A 359 -10.57 -72.33 -13.67
N ARG A 360 -9.95 -72.75 -14.79
CA ARG A 360 -8.70 -72.13 -15.27
C ARG A 360 -8.98 -70.71 -15.74
N GLU A 361 -10.10 -70.55 -16.44
CA GLU A 361 -10.58 -69.29 -16.97
C GLU A 361 -10.86 -68.28 -15.85
N GLU A 362 -11.33 -68.75 -14.69
CA GLU A 362 -11.61 -67.91 -13.51
C GLU A 362 -10.32 -67.39 -12.87
N ILE A 363 -9.31 -68.26 -12.71
CA ILE A 363 -7.98 -67.88 -12.24
C ILE A 363 -7.32 -66.90 -13.20
N GLU A 364 -7.42 -67.13 -14.51
CA GLU A 364 -6.86 -66.25 -15.54
C GLU A 364 -7.59 -64.90 -15.61
N ARG A 365 -8.91 -64.88 -15.43
CA ARG A 365 -9.70 -63.64 -15.32
C ARG A 365 -9.26 -62.83 -14.10
N LEU A 366 -9.22 -63.44 -12.92
CA LEU A 366 -8.79 -62.76 -11.70
C LEU A 366 -7.34 -62.27 -11.79
N SER A 367 -6.45 -63.07 -12.41
CA SER A 367 -5.07 -62.68 -12.67
C SER A 367 -4.94 -61.49 -13.63
N ARG A 368 -5.84 -61.38 -14.63
CA ARG A 368 -5.92 -60.19 -15.50
C ARG A 368 -6.41 -58.96 -14.74
N ASP A 369 -7.41 -59.13 -13.86
CA ASP A 369 -7.94 -58.03 -13.05
C ASP A 369 -6.91 -57.52 -12.04
N VAL A 370 -6.12 -58.41 -11.42
CA VAL A 370 -4.94 -58.07 -10.62
C VAL A 370 -3.95 -57.22 -11.42
N ARG A 371 -3.61 -57.61 -12.66
CA ARG A 371 -2.71 -56.83 -13.53
C ARG A 371 -3.30 -55.44 -13.87
N LYS A 372 -4.59 -55.36 -14.20
CA LYS A 372 -5.27 -54.08 -14.43
C LYS A 372 -5.25 -53.19 -13.19
N LEU A 373 -5.46 -53.77 -12.01
CA LEU A 373 -5.45 -53.04 -10.74
C LEU A 373 -4.05 -52.50 -10.38
N LYS A 374 -2.99 -53.28 -10.63
CA LYS A 374 -1.59 -52.80 -10.53
C LYS A 374 -1.36 -51.58 -11.42
N GLY A 375 -1.75 -51.66 -12.70
CA GLY A 375 -1.63 -50.52 -13.62
C GLY A 375 -2.43 -49.28 -13.18
N ARG A 376 -3.60 -49.46 -12.55
CA ARG A 376 -4.37 -48.34 -11.96
C ARG A 376 -3.64 -47.72 -10.76
N ILE A 377 -3.03 -48.54 -9.91
CA ILE A 377 -2.25 -48.07 -8.75
C ILE A 377 -1.04 -47.26 -9.23
N ASP A 378 -0.29 -47.75 -10.23
CA ASP A 378 0.89 -47.04 -10.74
C ASP A 378 0.53 -45.69 -11.35
N ARG A 379 -0.56 -45.63 -12.15
CA ARG A 379 -1.08 -44.35 -12.65
C ARG A 379 -1.51 -43.43 -11.51
N GLY A 380 -2.20 -43.96 -10.50
CA GLY A 380 -2.61 -43.21 -9.31
C GLY A 380 -1.42 -42.65 -8.53
N LEU A 381 -0.33 -43.41 -8.39
CA LEU A 381 0.91 -42.96 -7.73
C LEU A 381 1.59 -41.84 -8.51
N LYS A 382 1.69 -41.95 -9.84
CA LYS A 382 2.21 -40.87 -10.70
C LYS A 382 1.36 -39.59 -10.58
N SER A 383 0.03 -39.72 -10.60
CA SER A 383 -0.88 -38.59 -10.38
C SER A 383 -0.73 -37.98 -8.98
N LEU A 384 -0.50 -38.80 -7.95
CA LEU A 384 -0.29 -38.33 -6.57
C LEU A 384 1.00 -37.53 -6.45
N GLN A 385 2.10 -38.00 -7.05
CA GLN A 385 3.37 -37.29 -7.09
C GLN A 385 3.24 -35.95 -7.84
N GLY A 386 2.61 -35.96 -9.02
CA GLY A 386 2.36 -34.72 -9.78
C GLY A 386 1.48 -33.73 -9.03
N SER A 387 0.44 -34.21 -8.35
CA SER A 387 -0.42 -33.38 -7.50
C SER A 387 0.35 -32.82 -6.29
N GLY A 388 1.24 -33.59 -5.66
CA GLY A 388 2.08 -33.11 -4.57
C GLY A 388 3.06 -32.03 -5.02
N GLY A 389 3.68 -32.20 -6.19
CA GLY A 389 4.56 -31.18 -6.79
C GLY A 389 3.81 -29.87 -7.14
N ARG A 390 2.57 -29.96 -7.63
CA ARG A 390 1.73 -28.77 -7.84
C ARG A 390 1.37 -28.05 -6.53
N LEU A 391 1.01 -28.81 -5.49
CA LEU A 391 0.72 -28.24 -4.17
C LEU A 391 1.92 -27.51 -3.57
N ARG A 392 3.14 -28.06 -3.72
CA ARG A 392 4.36 -27.39 -3.28
C ARG A 392 4.56 -26.05 -3.99
N ARG A 393 4.43 -26.01 -5.32
CA ARG A 393 4.54 -24.76 -6.09
C ARG A 393 3.47 -23.73 -5.72
N LEU A 394 2.24 -24.18 -5.45
CA LEU A 394 1.17 -23.28 -4.98
C LEU A 394 1.48 -22.70 -3.60
N ASN A 395 2.03 -23.49 -2.67
CA ASN A 395 2.47 -22.99 -1.37
C ASN A 395 3.64 -21.99 -1.51
N GLU A 396 4.63 -22.29 -2.36
CA GLU A 396 5.72 -21.36 -2.64
C GLU A 396 5.20 -20.03 -3.22
N ALA A 397 4.21 -20.09 -4.12
CA ALA A 397 3.56 -18.89 -4.66
C ALA A 397 2.77 -18.11 -3.58
N VAL A 398 2.11 -18.79 -2.65
CA VAL A 398 1.45 -18.14 -1.49
C VAL A 398 2.48 -17.36 -0.66
N ASP A 399 3.60 -17.97 -0.33
CA ASP A 399 4.65 -17.34 0.48
C ASP A 399 5.29 -16.16 -0.26
N GLU A 400 5.51 -16.28 -1.58
CA GLU A 400 6.03 -15.20 -2.42
C GLU A 400 5.08 -14.01 -2.47
N ILE A 401 3.78 -14.25 -2.71
CA ILE A 401 2.77 -13.19 -2.76
C ILE A 401 2.63 -12.51 -1.40
N ARG A 402 2.66 -13.26 -0.29
CA ARG A 402 2.65 -12.68 1.07
C ARG A 402 3.83 -11.74 1.31
N ARG A 403 5.05 -12.15 0.97
CA ARG A 403 6.24 -11.28 1.07
C ARG A 403 6.13 -10.06 0.16
N SER A 404 5.50 -10.20 -1.01
CA SER A 404 5.23 -9.07 -1.92
C SER A 404 4.29 -8.05 -1.27
N ILE A 405 3.18 -8.51 -0.68
CA ILE A 405 2.23 -7.68 0.06
C ILE A 405 2.92 -6.95 1.21
N GLU A 406 3.68 -7.66 2.06
CA GLU A 406 4.42 -7.07 3.19
C GLU A 406 5.46 -6.03 2.73
N ARG A 407 6.09 -6.23 1.56
CA ARG A 407 7.01 -5.24 0.98
C ARG A 407 6.26 -3.98 0.54
N VAL A 408 5.17 -4.14 -0.21
CA VAL A 408 4.33 -3.04 -0.68
C VAL A 408 3.75 -2.23 0.48
N GLU A 409 3.34 -2.91 1.56
CA GLU A 409 2.85 -2.24 2.78
C GLU A 409 3.92 -1.39 3.45
N ARG A 410 5.14 -1.94 3.61
CA ARG A 410 6.27 -1.19 4.18
C ARG A 410 6.63 0.03 3.34
N GLU A 411 6.75 -0.14 2.02
CA GLU A 411 7.03 0.97 1.11
C GLU A 411 5.93 2.05 1.18
N ARG A 412 4.65 1.64 1.26
CA ARG A 412 3.53 2.56 1.45
C ARG A 412 3.61 3.32 2.77
N GLU A 413 3.98 2.65 3.86
CA GLU A 413 4.13 3.27 5.18
C GLU A 413 5.29 4.28 5.21
N GLU A 414 6.41 3.98 4.57
CA GLU A 414 7.52 4.91 4.40
C GLU A 414 7.11 6.17 3.62
N VAL A 415 6.37 6.00 2.52
CA VAL A 415 5.82 7.12 1.74
C VAL A 415 4.80 7.93 2.55
N LEU A 416 3.93 7.27 3.33
CA LEU A 416 2.97 7.94 4.21
C LEU A 416 3.65 8.75 5.31
N SER A 417 4.73 8.23 5.90
CA SER A 417 5.58 8.97 6.84
C SER A 417 6.25 10.18 6.16
N GLY A 418 6.68 10.03 4.91
CA GLY A 418 7.13 11.15 4.07
C GLY A 418 6.06 12.21 3.86
N TYR A 419 4.83 11.79 3.54
CA TYR A 419 3.66 12.66 3.36
C TYR A 419 3.37 13.47 4.63
N ASN A 420 3.25 12.80 5.78
CA ASN A 420 2.96 13.46 7.07
C ASN A 420 4.08 14.44 7.50
N ARG A 421 5.33 14.21 7.08
CA ARG A 421 6.43 15.16 7.30
C ARG A 421 6.30 16.38 6.39
N ALA A 422 6.02 16.17 5.10
CA ALA A 422 5.82 17.26 4.15
C ALA A 422 4.60 18.12 4.51
N GLU A 423 3.52 17.51 5.00
CA GLU A 423 2.31 18.21 5.43
C GLU A 423 2.56 19.11 6.64
N ARG A 424 3.27 18.61 7.66
CA ARG A 424 3.70 19.42 8.81
C ARG A 424 4.59 20.59 8.40
N ASN A 425 5.54 20.36 7.49
CA ASN A 425 6.41 21.40 6.99
C ASN A 425 5.64 22.45 6.17
N LEU A 426 4.64 22.03 5.38
CA LEU A 426 3.77 22.94 4.65
C LEU A 426 3.01 23.85 5.62
N LYS A 427 2.41 23.27 6.66
CA LYS A 427 1.69 24.04 7.69
C LYS A 427 2.60 25.08 8.35
N MET A 428 3.82 24.71 8.75
CA MET A 428 4.78 25.66 9.31
C MET A 428 5.11 26.81 8.36
N VAL A 429 5.29 26.52 7.07
CA VAL A 429 5.53 27.56 6.05
C VAL A 429 4.31 28.46 5.86
N GLU A 430 3.10 27.91 5.90
CA GLU A 430 1.86 28.70 5.80
C GLU A 430 1.67 29.60 7.03
N ASP A 431 1.96 29.11 8.23
CA ASP A 431 1.96 29.90 9.47
C ASP A 431 3.01 31.03 9.40
N ASP A 432 4.21 30.75 8.88
CA ASP A 432 5.27 31.76 8.67
C ASP A 432 4.85 32.83 7.66
N ILE A 433 4.22 32.44 6.55
CA ILE A 433 3.67 33.37 5.57
C ILE A 433 2.64 34.29 6.23
N GLY A 434 1.69 33.74 6.99
CA GLY A 434 0.66 34.54 7.66
C GLY A 434 1.26 35.56 8.65
N ARG A 435 2.31 35.19 9.39
CA ARG A 435 3.02 36.12 10.29
C ARG A 435 3.71 37.25 9.53
N LEU A 436 4.43 36.93 8.45
CA LEU A 436 5.13 37.94 7.65
C LEU A 436 4.18 38.85 6.87
N GLU A 437 3.03 38.34 6.41
CA GLU A 437 1.99 39.16 5.77
C GLU A 437 1.40 40.19 6.74
N GLU A 438 1.20 39.82 8.00
CA GLU A 438 0.73 40.75 9.03
C GLU A 438 1.81 41.79 9.41
N GLU A 439 3.08 41.39 9.49
CA GLU A 439 4.19 42.34 9.67
C GLU A 439 4.29 43.33 8.50
N LEU A 440 4.21 42.82 7.26
CA LEU A 440 4.22 43.64 6.05
C LEU A 440 3.09 44.66 6.04
N ARG A 441 1.88 44.25 6.46
CA ARG A 441 0.72 45.13 6.56
C ARG A 441 0.95 46.28 7.56
N LYS A 442 1.55 45.98 8.71
CA LYS A 442 1.87 47.00 9.73
C LYS A 442 2.89 48.01 9.23
N GLU A 443 3.95 47.55 8.56
CA GLU A 443 4.97 48.42 7.98
C GLU A 443 4.39 49.33 6.89
N LYS A 444 3.53 48.80 6.01
CA LYS A 444 2.85 49.61 4.98
C LYS A 444 1.92 50.67 5.57
N ASN A 445 1.14 50.33 6.59
CA ASN A 445 0.27 51.30 7.27
C ASN A 445 1.08 52.41 7.97
N LEU A 446 2.25 52.08 8.50
CA LEU A 446 3.13 53.06 9.14
C LEU A 446 3.70 54.03 8.10
N ILE A 447 4.13 53.53 6.94
CA ILE A 447 4.57 54.37 5.81
C ILE A 447 3.45 55.32 5.38
N GLU A 448 2.22 54.83 5.24
CA GLU A 448 1.05 55.65 4.88
C GLU A 448 0.84 56.78 5.90
N THR A 449 0.86 56.46 7.20
CA THR A 449 0.73 57.45 8.29
C THR A 449 1.85 58.50 8.27
N LEU A 450 3.09 58.08 8.03
CA LEU A 450 4.24 58.99 7.93
C LEU A 450 4.14 59.88 6.68
N THR A 451 3.65 59.33 5.57
CA THR A 451 3.46 60.07 4.31
C THR A 451 2.37 61.14 4.47
N GLU A 452 1.27 60.84 5.16
CA GLU A 452 0.23 61.83 5.50
C GLU A 452 0.78 62.95 6.41
N ARG A 453 1.64 62.59 7.38
CA ARG A 453 2.28 63.57 8.27
C ARG A 453 3.24 64.46 7.50
N ARG A 454 4.03 63.87 6.59
CA ARG A 454 4.94 64.58 5.68
C ARG A 454 4.18 65.61 4.85
N ALA A 455 3.10 65.19 4.17
CA ALA A 455 2.27 66.07 3.36
C ALA A 455 1.65 67.23 4.16
N ARG A 456 1.25 66.98 5.42
CA ARG A 456 0.76 68.04 6.33
C ARG A 456 1.83 69.10 6.60
N ILE A 457 3.05 68.67 6.93
CA ILE A 457 4.16 69.60 7.21
C ILE A 457 4.56 70.37 5.95
N GLU A 458 4.60 69.72 4.79
CA GLU A 458 4.85 70.41 3.51
C GLU A 458 3.81 71.50 3.23
N GLY A 459 2.52 71.21 3.44
CA GLY A 459 1.46 72.21 3.31
C GLY A 459 1.61 73.39 4.29
N GLU A 460 2.05 73.12 5.51
CA GLU A 460 2.35 74.16 6.51
C GLU A 460 3.57 75.01 6.15
N ILE A 461 4.62 74.42 5.57
CA ILE A 461 5.78 75.16 5.05
C ILE A 461 5.35 76.07 3.91
N GLU A 462 4.56 75.56 2.97
CA GLU A 462 4.10 76.34 1.82
C GLU A 462 3.25 77.53 2.26
N LYS A 463 2.36 77.33 3.24
CA LYS A 463 1.59 78.42 3.84
C LYS A 463 2.50 79.50 4.47
N ARG A 464 3.51 79.09 5.24
CA ARG A 464 4.47 80.04 5.85
C ARG A 464 5.33 80.74 4.81
N ARG A 465 5.70 80.08 3.70
CA ARG A 465 6.40 80.70 2.58
C ARG A 465 5.54 81.77 1.91
N GLY A 466 4.26 81.50 1.70
CA GLY A 466 3.29 82.50 1.24
C GLY A 466 3.16 83.70 2.18
N GLU A 467 3.08 83.46 3.50
CA GLU A 467 3.07 84.55 4.50
C GLU A 467 4.35 85.40 4.46
N ILE A 468 5.52 84.78 4.26
CA ILE A 468 6.78 85.52 4.07
C ILE A 468 6.73 86.35 2.80
N GLU A 469 6.23 85.80 1.69
CA GLU A 469 6.13 86.51 0.41
C GLU A 469 5.24 87.77 0.54
N GLU A 470 4.07 87.65 1.16
CA GLU A 470 3.19 88.78 1.50
C GLU A 470 3.90 89.83 2.35
N LEU A 471 4.65 89.41 3.38
CA LEU A 471 5.39 90.33 4.25
C LEU A 471 6.59 91.00 3.55
N THR A 472 7.23 90.35 2.57
CA THR A 472 8.27 90.98 1.75
C THR A 472 7.74 92.07 0.82
N HIS A 473 6.45 92.00 0.44
CA HIS A 473 5.82 93.04 -0.37
C HIS A 473 5.49 94.32 0.41
N LEU A 474 5.59 94.33 1.75
CA LEU A 474 5.56 95.55 2.55
C LEU A 474 6.90 96.29 2.37
N THR A 475 6.91 97.30 1.49
CA THR A 475 8.12 97.64 0.75
C THR A 475 9.15 98.49 1.52
N PRO A 476 10.44 98.10 1.50
CA PRO A 476 11.56 99.01 1.76
C PRO A 476 11.64 100.16 0.75
N SER A 477 11.08 99.97 -0.45
CA SER A 477 11.07 100.94 -1.56
C SER A 477 10.16 102.15 -1.28
N GLU A 478 8.97 101.94 -0.71
CA GLU A 478 8.09 103.05 -0.31
C GLU A 478 8.68 103.83 0.86
N LEU A 479 9.28 103.15 1.83
CA LEU A 479 10.01 103.81 2.92
C LEU A 479 11.16 104.65 2.39
N THR A 480 11.98 104.11 1.47
CA THR A 480 13.09 104.85 0.85
C THR A 480 12.59 106.08 0.07
N LYS A 481 11.46 105.96 -0.64
CA LYS A 481 10.83 107.10 -1.33
C LYS A 481 10.35 108.16 -0.34
N MET A 482 9.71 107.77 0.75
CA MET A 482 9.24 108.70 1.78
C MET A 482 10.39 109.36 2.54
N GLU A 483 11.46 108.63 2.83
CA GLU A 483 12.69 109.18 3.42
C GLU A 483 13.35 110.19 2.48
N GLY A 484 13.36 109.92 1.17
CA GLY A 484 13.81 110.87 0.14
C GLY A 484 12.95 112.15 0.09
N GLN A 485 11.62 112.00 0.11
CA GLN A 485 10.69 113.14 0.16
C GLN A 485 10.87 113.96 1.45
N LEU A 486 11.07 113.29 2.59
CA LEU A 486 11.34 113.96 3.86
C LEU A 486 12.66 114.74 3.79
N TYR A 487 13.71 114.16 3.19
CA TYR A 487 14.99 114.84 2.99
C TYR A 487 14.87 116.08 2.08
N GLU A 488 14.11 115.99 0.98
CA GLU A 488 13.81 117.13 0.12
C GLU A 488 13.10 118.26 0.88
N VAL A 489 12.08 117.91 1.68
CA VAL A 489 11.34 118.88 2.51
C VAL A 489 12.26 119.53 3.56
N ILE A 490 13.12 118.75 4.23
CA ILE A 490 14.09 119.26 5.21
C ILE A 490 15.10 120.20 4.53
N SER A 491 15.64 119.80 3.37
CA SER A 491 16.58 120.62 2.60
C SER A 491 15.92 121.94 2.16
N ARG A 492 14.66 121.87 1.70
CA ARG A 492 13.91 123.05 1.28
C ARG A 492 13.60 123.97 2.45
N LEU A 493 13.23 123.43 3.61
CA LEU A 493 13.07 124.19 4.85
C LEU A 493 14.37 124.89 5.26
N SER A 494 15.52 124.23 5.16
CA SER A 494 16.82 124.84 5.45
C SER A 494 17.15 125.99 4.49
N GLU A 495 16.86 125.82 3.20
CA GLU A 495 17.06 126.86 2.18
C GLU A 495 16.15 128.07 2.43
N LEU A 496 14.85 127.84 2.67
CA LEU A 496 13.88 128.90 2.92
C LEU A 496 14.14 129.62 4.25
N ARG A 497 14.58 128.90 5.30
CA ARG A 497 15.02 129.53 6.55
C ARG A 497 16.27 130.39 6.36
N GLY A 498 17.21 129.95 5.51
CA GLY A 498 18.35 130.77 5.09
C GLY A 498 17.90 132.07 4.43
N ARG A 499 17.04 131.97 3.42
CA ARG A 499 16.46 133.14 2.72
C ARG A 499 15.65 134.04 3.64
N LEU A 500 14.88 133.48 4.58
CA LEU A 500 14.13 134.24 5.57
C LEU A 500 15.08 135.03 6.49
N ASN A 501 16.20 134.43 6.91
CA ASN A 501 17.21 135.12 7.71
C ASN A 501 17.88 136.25 6.92
N ASP A 502 18.16 136.04 5.63
CA ASP A 502 18.70 137.08 4.75
C ASP A 502 17.71 138.24 4.58
N ILE A 503 16.43 137.96 4.32
CA ILE A 503 15.37 138.99 4.23
C ILE A 503 15.19 139.73 5.55
N ARG A 504 15.23 139.03 6.70
CA ARG A 504 15.16 139.68 8.02
C ARG A 504 16.38 140.58 8.28
N ALA A 505 17.57 140.17 7.85
CA ALA A 505 18.77 140.99 7.93
C ALA A 505 18.66 142.24 7.00
N GLU A 506 18.13 142.07 5.79
CA GLU A 506 17.85 143.17 4.86
C GLU A 506 16.76 144.12 5.37
N MET A 507 15.71 143.60 6.00
CA MET A 507 14.70 144.41 6.68
C MET A 507 15.32 145.22 7.80
N LYS A 508 16.13 144.59 8.66
CA LYS A 508 16.80 145.28 9.77
C LYS A 508 17.76 146.38 9.29
N THR A 509 18.50 146.14 8.21
CA THR A 509 19.36 147.16 7.61
C THR A 509 18.54 148.29 6.97
N THR A 510 17.43 147.98 6.30
CA THR A 510 16.53 149.00 5.70
C THR A 510 15.80 149.80 6.78
N GLU A 511 15.39 149.18 7.89
CA GLU A 511 14.83 149.83 9.07
C GLU A 511 15.86 150.76 9.73
N ASN A 512 17.12 150.32 9.87
CA ASN A 512 18.20 151.18 10.37
C ASN A 512 18.48 152.37 9.44
N VAL A 513 18.33 152.21 8.12
CA VAL A 513 18.47 153.30 7.14
C VAL A 513 17.32 154.30 7.30
N ILE A 514 16.08 153.83 7.45
CA ILE A 514 14.91 154.68 7.72
C ILE A 514 15.09 155.42 9.05
N GLU A 515 15.51 154.73 10.11
CA GLU A 515 15.77 155.32 11.42
C GLU A 515 16.92 156.34 11.38
N GLY A 516 17.96 156.08 10.59
CA GLY A 516 19.08 156.99 10.36
C GLY A 516 18.68 158.26 9.60
N VAL A 517 17.81 158.16 8.59
CA VAL A 517 17.24 159.30 7.86
C VAL A 517 16.31 160.12 8.77
N LEU A 518 15.52 159.48 9.63
CA LEU A 518 14.66 160.14 10.62
C LEU A 518 15.48 160.84 11.73
N ARG A 519 16.57 160.23 12.22
CA ARG A 519 17.43 160.82 13.25
C ARG A 519 18.22 162.04 12.77
N ARG A 520 18.74 162.03 11.53
CA ARG A 520 19.38 163.22 10.93
C ARG A 520 18.40 164.40 10.88
N ARG A 521 17.15 164.11 10.55
CA ARG A 521 16.06 165.10 10.50
C ARG A 521 15.67 165.70 11.85
N ILE A 522 15.76 164.94 12.94
CA ILE A 522 15.49 165.45 14.29
C ILE A 522 16.66 166.34 14.76
N GLY A 523 17.90 166.00 14.39
CA GLY A 523 19.09 166.80 14.70
C GLY A 523 19.20 168.11 13.90
N ASP A 524 18.60 168.19 12.70
CA ASP A 524 18.56 169.41 11.88
C ASP A 524 17.37 170.35 12.24
N LEU A 525 16.49 169.95 13.18
CA LEU A 525 15.33 170.70 13.66
C LEU A 525 15.51 171.26 15.09
N GLU A 526 16.59 170.90 15.79
CA GLU A 526 17.05 171.49 17.07
C GLU A 526 18.16 172.51 16.83
#